data_AF-A0A3S2BTR3-F1
#
_entry.id   AF-A0A3S2BTR3-F1
#
_cell.length_a   1.000
_cell.length_b   1.000
_cell.length_c   1.000
_cell.angle_alpha   90.00
_cell.angle_beta   90.00
_cell.angle_gamma   90.00
#
_symmetry.space_group_name_H-M   'P 1'
#
loop_
_entity.id
_entity.type
_entity.pdbx_description
1 polymer ?
#
loop_
_entity_poly.entity_id
_entity_poly.type
_entity_poly.pdbx_seq_one_letter_code
_entity_poly.pdbx_strand_id
1 'polypeptide(L)'
;MSEHAAVDQEASNARRGRGASGGAAARRAARSGGGPGTQLTYIKRKINVYEVLDEEGLALIEKNTDTVLEEIGIIFRDDAEALQLWKEAGADVKGERVHFPKGLCRSLLKTAPSVYTQHARNSERSVQIGGNATVFAPVYGPPFVRDLDGVRRYATIEDFQNFVKLAYMAPSIHHSGGTVCEPVDVPVNKRHLDMIYSHIKYSDKPFMGSVTAPERAEDTVAMAKIVFGDDFVENNTVLTSLINANSPMVFDETMLGALKVYARHNQACIVTPFILAGAMSPVTVAGTLTQVLAEVLAGASFTQLIRPGAPVLFGTFASSISMQSGAPTFGTPEPSLVSYGAAQLARRLGLPFRTGGSLCASKVPD
;
A
#
# COMPACT_ATOMS: atom_id res chain seq x y z
N MET A 1 89.58 23.86 -41.46
CA MET A 1 90.13 22.61 -40.90
C MET A 1 89.12 22.16 -39.85
N SER A 2 88.23 21.19 -40.03
CA SER A 2 88.03 20.05 -40.96
C SER A 2 86.54 19.66 -40.78
N GLU A 3 85.71 19.57 -41.82
CA GLU A 3 85.31 18.33 -42.56
C GLU A 3 84.83 17.19 -41.62
N HIS A 4 83.63 16.60 -41.71
CA HIS A 4 82.83 16.06 -42.82
C HIS A 4 81.30 16.09 -42.45
N ALA A 5 80.33 16.41 -43.33
CA ALA A 5 79.64 15.56 -44.34
C ALA A 5 79.24 14.14 -43.86
N ALA A 6 78.14 13.46 -44.20
CA ALA A 6 76.83 13.69 -44.79
C ALA A 6 76.12 12.29 -44.85
N VAL A 7 74.82 12.23 -44.51
CA VAL A 7 73.73 11.38 -45.11
C VAL A 7 73.98 9.88 -45.42
N ASP A 8 73.20 8.94 -44.84
CA ASP A 8 72.09 8.27 -45.56
C ASP A 8 71.17 7.36 -44.71
N GLN A 9 69.97 7.14 -45.25
CA GLN A 9 68.78 6.49 -44.70
C GLN A 9 68.86 4.97 -44.49
N GLU A 10 68.13 4.44 -43.49
CA GLU A 10 67.24 3.27 -43.70
C GLU A 10 66.15 3.16 -42.61
N ALA A 11 64.95 2.76 -43.05
CA ALA A 11 63.71 2.76 -42.28
C ALA A 11 63.57 1.58 -41.30
N SER A 12 62.96 1.80 -40.14
CA SER A 12 62.21 0.74 -39.47
C SER A 12 61.01 1.26 -38.66
N ASN A 13 59.88 0.62 -38.90
CA ASN A 13 58.58 0.78 -38.24
C ASN A 13 58.61 0.42 -36.74
N ALA A 14 57.86 1.17 -35.92
CA ALA A 14 57.15 0.79 -34.67
C ALA A 14 57.32 1.89 -33.60
N ARG A 15 56.35 2.29 -32.77
CA ARG A 15 54.96 1.92 -32.52
C ARG A 15 54.34 3.14 -31.82
N ARG A 16 53.18 3.61 -32.29
CA ARG A 16 52.33 4.57 -31.57
C ARG A 16 52.06 4.07 -30.15
N GLY A 17 52.52 4.82 -29.15
CA GLY A 17 52.19 4.59 -27.75
C GLY A 17 50.68 4.58 -27.57
N ARG A 18 50.16 3.43 -27.14
CA ARG A 18 48.74 3.21 -26.83
C ARG A 18 48.31 4.20 -25.75
N GLY A 19 47.34 5.02 -26.10
CA GLY A 19 46.65 5.91 -25.17
C GLY A 19 46.14 5.13 -23.95
N ALA A 20 46.31 5.75 -22.79
CA ALA A 20 45.81 5.28 -21.52
C ALA A 20 44.32 4.92 -21.63
N SER A 21 44.05 3.66 -21.29
CA SER A 21 42.77 2.97 -21.42
C SER A 21 41.75 3.47 -20.38
N GLY A 22 41.20 4.67 -20.58
CA GLY A 22 40.00 5.15 -19.87
C GLY A 22 38.74 4.33 -20.16
N GLY A 23 38.78 3.37 -21.10
CA GLY A 23 37.58 2.68 -21.59
C GLY A 23 36.98 1.67 -20.62
N ALA A 24 37.75 0.88 -19.86
CA ALA A 24 37.16 -0.19 -19.06
C ALA A 24 36.49 0.32 -17.78
N ALA A 25 37.13 1.28 -17.09
CA ALA A 25 36.58 1.93 -15.90
C ALA A 25 35.41 2.87 -16.27
N ALA A 26 35.51 3.66 -17.34
CA ALA A 26 34.41 4.51 -17.80
C ALA A 26 33.22 3.69 -18.35
N ARG A 27 33.46 2.54 -19.01
CA ARG A 27 32.37 1.64 -19.43
C ARG A 27 31.74 0.90 -18.25
N ARG A 28 32.50 0.58 -17.19
CA ARG A 28 31.92 0.06 -15.94
C ARG A 28 31.10 1.15 -15.26
N ALA A 29 31.63 2.36 -15.11
CA ALA A 29 30.91 3.52 -14.57
C ALA A 29 29.66 3.88 -15.38
N ALA A 30 29.65 3.70 -16.71
CA ALA A 30 28.45 3.89 -17.54
C ALA A 30 27.44 2.72 -17.43
N ARG A 31 27.90 1.49 -17.14
CA ARG A 31 27.04 0.33 -16.86
C ARG A 31 26.52 0.28 -15.43
N SER A 32 27.28 0.82 -14.48
CA SER A 32 26.91 0.94 -13.05
C SER A 32 26.32 2.32 -12.71
N GLY A 33 26.44 3.30 -13.60
CA GLY A 33 26.01 4.69 -13.42
C GLY A 33 25.02 5.16 -14.48
N GLY A 34 24.53 4.26 -15.34
CA GLY A 34 23.21 4.45 -15.92
C GLY A 34 22.24 4.40 -14.75
N GLY A 35 21.50 5.48 -14.51
CA GLY A 35 20.44 5.49 -13.51
C GLY A 35 19.49 4.30 -13.67
N PRO A 36 18.48 4.16 -12.81
CA PRO A 36 17.71 2.92 -12.58
C PRO A 36 17.09 2.21 -13.82
N GLY A 37 17.20 2.74 -15.03
CA GLY A 37 16.57 2.23 -16.24
C GLY A 37 15.27 2.97 -16.53
N THR A 38 14.57 2.54 -17.57
CA THR A 38 13.27 3.12 -17.92
C THR A 38 12.25 2.77 -16.83
N GLN A 39 11.60 3.78 -16.27
CA GLN A 39 10.51 3.58 -15.33
C GLN A 39 9.37 2.79 -15.99
N LEU A 40 8.92 1.72 -15.34
CA LEU A 40 7.82 0.89 -15.82
C LEU A 40 6.49 1.45 -15.29
N THR A 41 5.42 1.22 -16.07
CA THR A 41 4.06 1.40 -15.56
C THR A 41 3.62 0.16 -14.76
N TYR A 42 2.44 0.23 -14.13
CA TYR A 42 1.88 -0.87 -13.36
C TYR A 42 1.83 -2.19 -14.16
N ILE A 43 1.96 -3.30 -13.44
CA ILE A 43 1.99 -4.63 -14.06
C ILE A 43 0.58 -4.99 -14.55
N LYS A 44 0.49 -5.51 -15.77
CA LYS A 44 -0.69 -6.20 -16.30
C LYS A 44 -0.40 -7.70 -16.32
N ARG A 45 -0.91 -8.44 -15.34
CA ARG A 45 -0.66 -9.88 -15.21
C ARG A 45 -1.17 -10.63 -16.44
N LYS A 46 -0.29 -11.46 -17.02
CA LYS A 46 -0.61 -12.42 -18.11
C LYS A 46 -0.69 -13.86 -17.62
N ILE A 47 -0.22 -14.11 -16.39
CA ILE A 47 -0.30 -15.42 -15.74
C ILE A 47 -1.65 -15.58 -15.05
N ASN A 48 -2.07 -16.83 -14.89
CA ASN A 48 -3.24 -17.17 -14.10
C ASN A 48 -3.02 -16.81 -12.63
N VAL A 49 -4.12 -16.54 -11.92
CA VAL A 49 -4.11 -16.46 -10.46
C VAL A 49 -3.99 -17.87 -9.87
N TYR A 50 -3.30 -17.98 -8.74
CA TYR A 50 -3.20 -19.22 -7.98
C TYR A 50 -4.33 -19.28 -6.96
N GLU A 51 -4.92 -20.46 -6.79
CA GLU A 51 -6.11 -20.69 -5.96
C GLU A 51 -5.85 -21.86 -5.01
N VAL A 52 -6.30 -21.70 -3.76
CA VAL A 52 -6.09 -22.67 -2.67
C VAL A 52 -7.40 -23.19 -2.06
N LEU A 53 -8.51 -22.50 -2.33
CA LEU A 53 -9.87 -22.92 -1.97
C LEU A 53 -10.64 -23.30 -3.22
N ASP A 54 -11.47 -24.34 -3.13
CA ASP A 54 -12.50 -24.65 -4.12
C ASP A 54 -13.80 -23.88 -3.82
N GLU A 55 -14.84 -24.10 -4.63
CA GLU A 55 -16.13 -23.42 -4.46
C GLU A 55 -16.80 -23.74 -3.13
N GLU A 56 -16.69 -24.99 -2.65
CA GLU A 56 -17.25 -25.39 -1.35
C GLU A 56 -16.55 -24.65 -0.21
N GLY A 57 -15.22 -24.60 -0.23
CA GLY A 57 -14.41 -23.87 0.74
C GLY A 57 -14.72 -22.37 0.74
N LEU A 58 -14.87 -21.77 -0.44
CA LEU A 58 -15.27 -20.36 -0.57
C LEU A 58 -16.66 -20.12 0.02
N ALA A 59 -17.65 -20.92 -0.38
CA ALA A 59 -19.03 -20.81 0.12
C ALA A 59 -19.13 -21.01 1.63
N LEU A 60 -18.31 -21.92 2.20
CA LEU A 60 -18.24 -22.13 3.64
C LEU A 60 -17.76 -20.88 4.38
N ILE A 61 -16.67 -20.26 3.93
CA ILE A 61 -16.15 -19.03 4.55
C ILE A 61 -17.15 -17.89 4.42
N GLU A 62 -17.79 -17.74 3.26
CA GLU A 62 -18.80 -16.70 3.02
C GLU A 62 -20.01 -16.87 3.94
N LYS A 63 -20.52 -18.10 4.09
CA LYS A 63 -21.63 -18.42 4.99
C LYS A 63 -21.27 -18.17 6.45
N ASN A 64 -20.10 -18.62 6.89
CA ASN A 64 -19.64 -18.39 8.26
C ASN A 64 -19.50 -16.90 8.56
N THR A 65 -19.06 -16.12 7.58
CA THR A 65 -18.91 -14.68 7.72
C THR A 65 -20.26 -13.99 7.93
N ASP A 66 -21.28 -14.36 7.15
CA ASP A 66 -22.63 -13.82 7.32
C ASP A 66 -23.20 -14.16 8.71
N THR A 67 -22.92 -15.37 9.22
CA THR A 67 -23.27 -15.74 10.61
C THR A 67 -22.53 -14.88 11.63
N VAL A 68 -21.22 -14.65 11.47
CA VAL A 68 -20.43 -13.80 12.37
C VAL A 68 -20.97 -12.37 12.38
N LEU A 69 -21.27 -11.80 11.21
CA LEU A 69 -21.80 -10.43 11.11
C LEU A 69 -23.19 -10.28 11.74
N GLU A 70 -24.05 -11.29 11.62
CA GLU A 70 -25.40 -11.26 12.20
C GLU A 70 -25.38 -11.52 13.72
N GLU A 71 -24.68 -12.57 14.17
CA GLU A 71 -24.76 -13.03 15.56
C GLU A 71 -23.78 -12.29 16.49
N ILE A 72 -22.59 -11.96 16.00
CA ILE A 72 -21.53 -11.30 16.79
C ILE A 72 -21.50 -9.81 16.48
N GLY A 73 -21.50 -9.43 15.20
CA GLY A 73 -21.41 -8.04 14.77
C GLY A 73 -20.01 -7.42 14.91
N ILE A 74 -19.91 -6.14 14.54
CA ILE A 74 -18.67 -5.33 14.52
C ILE A 74 -18.87 -4.09 15.38
N ILE A 75 -17.85 -3.69 16.14
CA ILE A 75 -17.89 -2.44 16.92
C ILE A 75 -17.49 -1.27 16.03
N PHE A 76 -18.34 -0.25 15.95
CA PHE A 76 -18.03 1.07 15.41
C PHE A 76 -17.94 2.03 16.60
N ARG A 77 -16.72 2.21 17.10
CA ARG A 77 -16.46 2.84 18.40
C ARG A 77 -16.36 4.36 18.28
N ASP A 78 -16.96 5.05 19.25
CA ASP A 78 -16.87 6.50 19.44
C ASP A 78 -17.28 7.32 18.19
N ASP A 79 -18.18 6.78 17.36
CA ASP A 79 -18.66 7.46 16.14
C ASP A 79 -20.19 7.32 15.98
N ALA A 80 -20.92 8.29 16.54
CA ALA A 80 -22.39 8.31 16.50
C ALA A 80 -22.95 8.43 15.08
N GLU A 81 -22.24 9.10 14.17
CA GLU A 81 -22.65 9.20 12.76
C GLU A 81 -22.59 7.82 12.10
N ALA A 82 -21.52 7.05 12.35
CA ALA A 82 -21.38 5.71 11.81
C ALA A 82 -22.52 4.78 12.27
N LEU A 83 -22.86 4.82 13.56
CA LEU A 83 -23.96 4.05 14.13
C LEU A 83 -25.31 4.45 13.54
N GLN A 84 -25.54 5.74 13.33
CA GLN A 84 -26.77 6.24 12.72
C GLN A 84 -26.91 5.78 11.25
N LEU A 85 -25.85 5.89 10.44
CA LEU A 85 -25.84 5.41 9.06
C LEU A 85 -26.13 3.91 8.98
N TRP A 86 -25.59 3.11 9.89
CA TRP A 86 -25.86 1.68 9.95
C TRP A 86 -27.32 1.35 10.29
N LYS A 87 -27.89 2.08 11.25
CA LYS A 87 -29.29 1.93 11.64
C LYS A 87 -30.22 2.29 10.48
N GLU A 88 -29.93 3.37 9.76
CA GLU A 88 -30.67 3.80 8.56
C GLU A 88 -30.56 2.78 7.41
N ALA A 89 -29.41 2.11 7.29
CA ALA A 89 -29.19 1.02 6.35
C ALA A 89 -29.89 -0.31 6.74
N GLY A 90 -30.55 -0.36 7.90
CA GLY A 90 -31.30 -1.53 8.38
C GLY A 90 -30.49 -2.51 9.21
N ALA A 91 -29.31 -2.12 9.72
CA ALA A 91 -28.58 -2.92 10.70
C ALA A 91 -29.17 -2.77 12.11
N ASP A 92 -28.98 -3.79 12.95
CA ASP A 92 -29.37 -3.78 14.37
C ASP A 92 -28.22 -3.24 15.22
N VAL A 93 -28.39 -2.03 15.77
CA VAL A 93 -27.35 -1.32 16.53
C VAL A 93 -27.62 -1.44 18.03
N LYS A 94 -26.69 -2.06 18.75
CA LYS A 94 -26.72 -2.32 20.20
C LYS A 94 -25.55 -1.65 20.89
N GLY A 95 -25.76 -0.45 21.42
CA GLY A 95 -24.66 0.40 21.88
C GLY A 95 -23.77 0.76 20.69
N GLU A 96 -22.50 0.38 20.73
CA GLU A 96 -21.55 0.57 19.62
C GLU A 96 -21.40 -0.68 18.71
N ARG A 97 -22.08 -1.78 19.05
CA ARG A 97 -22.03 -3.02 18.26
C ARG A 97 -23.10 -2.98 17.17
N VAL A 98 -22.69 -3.15 15.93
CA VAL A 98 -23.55 -3.25 14.76
C VAL A 98 -23.67 -4.71 14.34
N HIS A 99 -24.90 -5.23 14.32
CA HIS A 99 -25.25 -6.55 13.80
C HIS A 99 -25.88 -6.40 12.42
N PHE A 100 -25.38 -7.17 11.46
CA PHE A 100 -25.75 -7.00 10.05
C PHE A 100 -26.67 -8.13 9.60
N PRO A 101 -27.86 -7.83 9.03
CA PRO A 101 -28.64 -8.83 8.31
C PRO A 101 -27.81 -9.47 7.21
N LYS A 102 -27.97 -10.79 7.01
CA LYS A 102 -27.21 -11.53 5.99
C LYS A 102 -27.39 -10.88 4.61
N GLY A 103 -26.27 -10.66 3.93
CA GLY A 103 -26.25 -10.04 2.60
C GLY A 103 -26.35 -8.50 2.58
N LEU A 104 -26.58 -7.81 3.70
CA LEU A 104 -26.65 -6.33 3.73
C LEU A 104 -25.34 -5.70 3.23
N CYS A 105 -24.19 -6.07 3.82
CA CYS A 105 -22.91 -5.49 3.42
C CYS A 105 -22.60 -5.75 1.93
N ARG A 106 -22.90 -6.96 1.45
CA ARG A 106 -22.71 -7.33 0.03
C ARG A 106 -23.62 -6.56 -0.91
N SER A 107 -24.85 -6.23 -0.50
CA SER A 107 -25.78 -5.45 -1.31
C SER A 107 -25.31 -4.01 -1.48
N LEU A 108 -24.82 -3.38 -0.40
CA LEU A 108 -24.24 -2.04 -0.40
C LEU A 108 -23.00 -1.95 -1.31
N LEU A 109 -22.14 -2.98 -1.26
CA LEU A 109 -20.92 -3.06 -2.05
C LEU A 109 -21.13 -3.23 -3.56
N LYS A 110 -22.35 -3.48 -4.05
CA LYS A 110 -22.64 -3.50 -5.50
C LYS A 110 -22.34 -2.16 -6.19
N THR A 111 -22.29 -1.07 -5.43
CA THR A 111 -21.97 0.26 -5.94
C THR A 111 -20.47 0.53 -5.99
N ALA A 112 -19.64 -0.26 -5.30
CA ALA A 112 -18.19 -0.08 -5.28
C ALA A 112 -17.54 -0.46 -6.63
N PRO A 113 -16.60 0.33 -7.14
CA PRO A 113 -15.96 0.04 -8.42
C PRO A 113 -14.97 -1.12 -8.31
N SER A 114 -15.12 -2.14 -9.17
CA SER A 114 -14.21 -3.29 -9.25
C SER A 114 -12.87 -2.96 -9.92
N VAL A 115 -12.83 -1.87 -10.68
CA VAL A 115 -11.64 -1.28 -11.30
C VAL A 115 -11.78 0.24 -11.28
N TYR A 116 -10.71 0.94 -10.91
CA TYR A 116 -10.62 2.39 -11.02
C TYR A 116 -9.17 2.82 -11.32
N THR A 117 -8.97 4.07 -11.71
CA THR A 117 -7.64 4.66 -11.89
C THR A 117 -7.30 5.51 -10.67
N GLN A 118 -6.15 5.27 -10.05
CA GLN A 118 -5.54 6.24 -9.16
C GLN A 118 -4.66 7.17 -10.00
N HIS A 119 -5.08 8.43 -10.08
CA HIS A 119 -4.44 9.45 -10.87
C HIS A 119 -3.17 9.96 -10.18
N ALA A 120 -2.11 10.10 -10.98
CA ALA A 120 -0.88 10.74 -10.56
C ALA A 120 -0.77 12.14 -11.19
N ARG A 121 0.01 13.03 -10.57
CA ARG A 121 0.19 14.40 -11.11
C ARG A 121 0.86 14.41 -12.48
N ASN A 122 1.68 13.40 -12.77
CA ASN A 122 2.09 13.06 -14.11
C ASN A 122 1.15 11.95 -14.61
N SER A 123 0.31 12.24 -15.61
CA SER A 123 -0.70 11.31 -16.10
C SER A 123 -0.11 9.96 -16.54
N GLU A 124 1.12 9.94 -17.07
CA GLU A 124 1.84 8.74 -17.49
C GLU A 124 2.17 7.78 -16.33
N ARG A 125 2.07 8.26 -15.09
CA ARG A 125 2.31 7.49 -13.86
C ARG A 125 1.03 7.00 -13.20
N SER A 126 -0.14 7.36 -13.73
CA SER A 126 -1.42 6.90 -13.18
C SER A 126 -1.49 5.39 -13.22
N VAL A 127 -2.10 4.79 -12.19
CA VAL A 127 -2.15 3.34 -12.05
C VAL A 127 -3.59 2.85 -12.04
N GLN A 128 -3.83 1.72 -12.71
CA GLN A 128 -5.08 1.00 -12.56
C GLN A 128 -5.05 0.20 -11.26
N ILE A 129 -6.12 0.29 -10.49
CA ILE A 129 -6.37 -0.53 -9.31
C ILE A 129 -7.52 -1.49 -9.63
N GLY A 130 -7.31 -2.79 -9.41
CA GLY A 130 -8.27 -3.85 -9.73
C GLY A 130 -8.02 -4.57 -11.06
N GLY A 131 -8.80 -5.62 -11.30
CA GLY A 131 -8.64 -6.51 -12.44
C GLY A 131 -7.29 -7.25 -12.44
N ASN A 132 -6.62 -7.28 -13.59
CA ASN A 132 -5.30 -7.92 -13.76
C ASN A 132 -4.12 -7.00 -13.43
N ALA A 133 -4.38 -5.80 -12.90
CA ALA A 133 -3.33 -4.88 -12.51
C ALA A 133 -2.61 -5.34 -11.22
N THR A 134 -1.33 -5.01 -11.11
CA THR A 134 -0.56 -5.10 -9.86
C THR A 134 0.28 -3.84 -9.70
N VAL A 135 0.10 -3.17 -8.58
CA VAL A 135 0.76 -1.92 -8.20
C VAL A 135 1.65 -2.21 -6.99
N PHE A 136 2.89 -1.76 -7.02
CA PHE A 136 3.84 -1.93 -5.93
C PHE A 136 4.09 -0.57 -5.29
N ALA A 137 4.00 -0.53 -3.96
CA ALA A 137 4.27 0.63 -3.13
C ALA A 137 5.38 0.28 -2.11
N PRO A 138 6.15 1.26 -1.63
CA PRO A 138 7.13 1.06 -0.57
C PRO A 138 6.50 0.62 0.76
N VAL A 139 7.38 0.35 1.72
CA VAL A 139 7.02 0.12 3.13
C VAL A 139 6.15 1.25 3.69
N TYR A 140 5.35 0.93 4.71
CA TYR A 140 4.48 1.88 5.40
C TYR A 140 4.54 1.66 6.92
N GLY A 141 4.84 2.71 7.70
CA GLY A 141 4.74 2.76 9.16
C GLY A 141 6.02 2.64 10.01
N PRO A 142 7.22 2.21 9.55
CA PRO A 142 8.36 2.04 10.43
C PRO A 142 8.81 3.35 11.10
N PRO A 143 8.92 3.40 12.45
CA PRO A 143 9.49 4.56 13.14
C PRO A 143 11.02 4.54 13.20
N PHE A 144 11.63 3.43 12.80
CA PHE A 144 13.07 3.26 12.75
C PHE A 144 13.53 3.02 11.32
N VAL A 145 14.72 3.52 11.00
CA VAL A 145 15.49 3.16 9.81
C VAL A 145 16.72 2.36 10.20
N ARG A 146 17.22 1.59 9.24
CA ARG A 146 18.62 1.16 9.22
C ARG A 146 19.28 1.95 8.10
N ASP A 147 20.14 2.90 8.45
CA ASP A 147 20.74 3.80 7.49
C ASP A 147 21.87 3.12 6.69
N LEU A 148 22.50 3.88 5.79
CA LEU A 148 23.56 3.38 4.91
C LEU A 148 24.84 2.99 5.66
N ASP A 149 25.02 3.47 6.89
CA ASP A 149 26.11 3.08 7.79
C ASP A 149 25.74 1.83 8.63
N GLY A 150 24.55 1.27 8.40
CA GLY A 150 24.05 0.08 9.07
C GLY A 150 23.49 0.34 10.48
N VAL A 151 23.32 1.60 10.87
CA VAL A 151 22.87 1.99 12.20
C VAL A 151 21.35 1.99 12.28
N ARG A 152 20.81 1.35 13.31
CA ARG A 152 19.38 1.41 13.63
C ARG A 152 19.11 2.65 14.48
N ARG A 153 18.33 3.59 13.94
CA ARG A 153 17.95 4.84 14.62
C ARG A 153 16.53 5.25 14.26
N TYR A 154 15.97 6.22 14.98
CA TYR A 154 14.68 6.80 14.57
C TYR A 154 14.80 7.45 13.20
N ALA A 155 13.71 7.40 12.44
CA ALA A 155 13.62 8.01 11.13
C ALA A 155 13.42 9.52 11.22
N THR A 156 13.97 10.26 10.25
CA THR A 156 13.81 11.71 10.11
C THR A 156 13.01 12.07 8.85
N ILE A 157 12.66 13.35 8.69
CA ILE A 157 12.08 13.83 7.43
C ILE A 157 13.05 13.67 6.24
N GLU A 158 14.36 13.71 6.50
CA GLU A 158 15.36 13.42 5.47
C GLU A 158 15.29 11.97 5.00
N ASP A 159 15.17 11.01 5.93
CA ASP A 159 15.00 9.59 5.59
C ASP A 159 13.71 9.40 4.78
N PHE A 160 12.61 10.05 5.18
CA PHE A 160 11.35 10.01 4.46
C PHE A 160 11.53 10.46 3.01
N GLN A 161 12.13 11.63 2.80
CA GLN A 161 12.41 12.18 1.48
C GLN A 161 13.32 11.27 0.67
N ASN A 162 14.32 10.63 1.32
CA ASN A 162 15.21 9.69 0.65
C ASN A 162 14.46 8.44 0.18
N PHE A 163 13.56 7.86 0.99
CA PHE A 163 12.69 6.77 0.54
C PHE A 163 11.74 7.18 -0.59
N VAL A 164 11.20 8.41 -0.58
CA VAL A 164 10.40 8.93 -1.70
C VAL A 164 11.24 9.02 -2.99
N LYS A 165 12.46 9.57 -2.91
CA LYS A 165 13.38 9.63 -4.06
C LYS A 165 13.74 8.24 -4.57
N LEU A 166 14.00 7.28 -3.68
CA LEU A 166 14.28 5.89 -4.04
C LEU A 166 13.06 5.23 -4.70
N ALA A 167 11.86 5.43 -4.16
CA ALA A 167 10.61 4.92 -4.75
C ALA A 167 10.37 5.52 -6.14
N TYR A 168 10.61 6.83 -6.32
CA TYR A 168 10.55 7.49 -7.62
C TYR A 168 11.55 6.89 -8.62
N MET A 169 12.79 6.64 -8.17
CA MET A 169 13.85 6.06 -9.00
C MET A 169 13.65 4.56 -9.28
N ALA A 170 13.01 3.79 -8.40
CA ALA A 170 12.89 2.35 -8.60
C ALA A 170 11.93 2.00 -9.77
N PRO A 171 12.38 1.29 -10.83
CA PRO A 171 11.60 1.13 -12.07
C PRO A 171 10.29 0.38 -11.91
N SER A 172 10.27 -0.59 -10.99
CA SER A 172 9.11 -1.45 -10.74
C SER A 172 8.32 -1.04 -9.49
N ILE A 173 8.63 0.11 -8.89
CA ILE A 173 7.80 0.69 -7.83
C ILE A 173 6.86 1.68 -8.51
N HIS A 174 5.57 1.37 -8.52
CA HIS A 174 4.58 2.10 -9.33
C HIS A 174 3.94 3.25 -8.55
N HIS A 175 4.07 3.25 -7.23
CA HIS A 175 3.41 4.16 -6.31
C HIS A 175 4.45 4.75 -5.34
N SER A 176 4.34 6.03 -4.98
CA SER A 176 5.31 6.70 -4.12
C SER A 176 5.25 6.26 -2.66
N GLY A 177 4.11 5.73 -2.21
CA GLY A 177 3.87 5.25 -0.85
C GLY A 177 3.03 6.22 -0.03
N GLY A 178 3.07 6.04 1.29
CA GLY A 178 2.47 6.92 2.30
C GLY A 178 3.48 7.17 3.41
N THR A 179 3.25 6.61 4.60
CA THR A 179 4.22 6.69 5.71
C THR A 179 5.47 5.82 5.46
N VAL A 180 6.33 6.17 4.50
CA VAL A 180 7.51 5.37 4.13
C VAL A 180 8.51 5.20 5.28
N CYS A 181 8.46 6.11 6.25
CA CYS A 181 8.92 5.97 7.62
C CYS A 181 8.20 7.05 8.48
N GLU A 182 8.33 6.99 9.80
CA GLU A 182 7.76 8.01 10.70
C GLU A 182 8.82 9.08 11.04
N PRO A 183 8.71 10.34 10.53
CA PRO A 183 9.70 11.38 10.79
C PRO A 183 9.57 11.94 12.21
N VAL A 184 10.42 11.49 13.13
CA VAL A 184 10.30 11.85 14.56
C VAL A 184 10.85 13.23 14.90
N ASP A 185 11.60 13.84 13.99
CA ASP A 185 12.17 15.19 14.08
C ASP A 185 11.17 16.30 13.72
N VAL A 186 9.95 15.94 13.31
CA VAL A 186 8.85 16.87 13.03
C VAL A 186 7.73 16.69 14.06
N PRO A 187 7.12 17.77 14.61
CA PRO A 187 6.00 17.66 15.56
C PRO A 187 4.86 16.76 15.05
N VAL A 188 4.33 15.90 15.93
CA VAL A 188 3.32 14.87 15.60
C VAL A 188 2.09 15.44 14.90
N ASN A 189 1.63 16.61 15.33
CA ASN A 189 0.45 17.26 14.77
C ASN A 189 0.69 17.99 13.44
N LYS A 190 1.92 18.03 12.93
CA LYS A 190 2.30 18.75 11.70
C LYS A 190 2.92 17.85 10.65
N ARG A 191 3.55 16.74 11.05
CA ARG A 191 4.35 15.90 10.15
C ARG A 191 3.61 15.36 8.93
N HIS A 192 2.28 15.19 8.98
CA HIS A 192 1.51 14.77 7.81
C HIS A 192 1.64 15.77 6.66
N LEU A 193 1.72 17.08 6.95
CA LEU A 193 1.91 18.13 5.94
C LEU A 193 3.24 17.94 5.21
N ASP A 194 4.33 17.75 5.96
CA ASP A 194 5.68 17.55 5.41
C ASP A 194 5.79 16.22 4.64
N MET A 195 5.14 15.15 5.12
CA MET A 195 5.10 13.85 4.46
C MET A 195 4.36 13.92 3.11
N ILE A 196 3.15 14.50 3.08
CA ILE A 196 2.38 14.66 1.84
C ILE A 196 3.12 15.59 0.87
N TYR A 197 3.67 16.71 1.35
CA TYR A 197 4.47 17.60 0.51
C TYR A 197 5.69 16.89 -0.08
N SER A 198 6.36 16.03 0.69
CA SER A 198 7.51 15.26 0.22
C SER A 198 7.15 14.33 -0.95
N HIS A 199 6.00 13.65 -0.90
CA HIS A 199 5.52 12.86 -2.03
C HIS A 199 5.28 13.70 -3.29
N ILE A 200 4.63 14.86 -3.14
CA ILE A 200 4.34 15.78 -4.24
C ILE A 200 5.64 16.34 -4.84
N LYS A 201 6.58 16.73 -3.99
CA LYS A 201 7.81 17.45 -4.38
C LYS A 201 8.85 16.53 -5.01
N TYR A 202 9.05 15.33 -4.44
CA TYR A 202 10.16 14.44 -4.81
C TYR A 202 9.73 13.26 -5.70
N SER A 203 8.44 13.11 -5.99
CA SER A 203 7.92 12.07 -6.89
C SER A 203 6.81 12.62 -7.78
N ASP A 204 6.59 11.98 -8.92
CA ASP A 204 5.44 12.20 -9.81
C ASP A 204 4.51 10.99 -9.90
N LYS A 205 4.77 9.94 -9.11
CA LYS A 205 3.94 8.74 -8.94
C LYS A 205 2.72 9.04 -8.04
N PRO A 206 1.65 8.23 -8.09
CA PRO A 206 0.54 8.37 -7.14
C PRO A 206 1.03 8.15 -5.69
N PHE A 207 0.33 8.72 -4.72
CA PHE A 207 0.71 8.68 -3.30
C PHE A 207 -0.50 8.46 -2.37
N MET A 208 -0.24 8.13 -1.10
CA MET A 208 -1.26 7.84 -0.10
C MET A 208 -1.56 9.06 0.77
N GLY A 209 -2.78 9.10 1.31
CA GLY A 209 -3.19 10.14 2.25
C GLY A 209 -2.89 9.81 3.73
N SER A 210 -2.90 10.84 4.57
CA SER A 210 -2.77 10.68 6.03
C SER A 210 -4.05 10.14 6.66
N VAL A 211 -3.91 9.23 7.63
CA VAL A 211 -5.06 8.60 8.32
C VAL A 211 -4.97 8.76 9.84
N THR A 212 -4.02 9.56 10.33
CA THR A 212 -3.69 9.62 11.76
C THR A 212 -4.62 10.51 12.58
N ALA A 213 -5.47 11.30 11.93
CA ALA A 213 -6.62 12.01 12.49
C ALA A 213 -7.52 12.50 11.33
N PRO A 214 -8.83 12.74 11.55
CA PRO A 214 -9.75 13.18 10.49
C PRO A 214 -9.33 14.49 9.84
N GLU A 215 -8.91 15.49 10.63
CA GLU A 215 -8.44 16.78 10.15
C GLU A 215 -7.18 16.66 9.27
N ARG A 216 -6.37 15.62 9.48
CA ARG A 216 -5.18 15.34 8.65
C ARG A 216 -5.55 14.70 7.31
N ALA A 217 -6.66 13.96 7.27
CA ALA A 217 -7.25 13.50 6.02
C ALA A 217 -7.84 14.69 5.23
N GLU A 218 -8.49 15.63 5.91
CA GLU A 218 -8.99 16.87 5.30
C GLU A 218 -7.84 17.72 4.74
N ASP A 219 -6.77 17.92 5.51
CA ASP A 219 -5.54 18.59 5.03
C ASP A 219 -4.96 17.88 3.79
N THR A 220 -4.95 16.54 3.78
CA THR A 220 -4.47 15.77 2.63
C THR A 220 -5.34 16.04 1.39
N VAL A 221 -6.67 16.03 1.53
CA VAL A 221 -7.60 16.35 0.43
C VAL A 221 -7.37 17.78 -0.05
N ALA A 222 -7.23 18.75 0.86
CA ALA A 222 -6.95 20.14 0.50
C ALA A 222 -5.64 20.29 -0.27
N MET A 223 -4.56 19.61 0.17
CA MET A 223 -3.29 19.57 -0.56
C MET A 223 -3.43 18.92 -1.94
N ALA A 224 -4.22 17.85 -2.06
CA ALA A 224 -4.50 17.23 -3.36
C ALA A 224 -5.27 18.18 -4.29
N LYS A 225 -6.24 18.95 -3.79
CA LYS A 225 -6.98 19.95 -4.57
C LYS A 225 -6.07 21.08 -5.08
N ILE A 226 -5.05 21.48 -4.32
CA ILE A 226 -4.03 22.44 -4.80
C ILE A 226 -3.26 21.87 -5.99
N VAL A 227 -2.95 20.57 -5.98
CA VAL A 227 -2.14 19.92 -7.04
C VAL A 227 -2.97 19.60 -8.28
N PHE A 228 -4.19 19.11 -8.11
CA PHE A 228 -5.00 18.54 -9.20
C PHE A 228 -6.18 19.42 -9.63
N GLY A 229 -6.56 20.42 -8.82
CA GLY A 229 -7.79 21.19 -8.97
C GLY A 229 -8.96 20.57 -8.20
N ASP A 230 -9.84 21.43 -7.66
CA ASP A 230 -10.96 21.03 -6.78
C ASP A 230 -11.89 20.01 -7.46
N ASP A 231 -12.48 20.41 -8.59
CA ASP A 231 -13.40 19.58 -9.37
C ASP A 231 -12.78 18.24 -9.79
N PHE A 232 -11.47 18.23 -10.07
CA PHE A 232 -10.79 17.00 -10.46
C PHE A 232 -10.75 16.00 -9.31
N VAL A 233 -10.42 16.45 -8.10
CA VAL A 233 -10.35 15.58 -6.90
C VAL A 233 -11.72 15.05 -6.52
N GLU A 234 -12.78 15.85 -6.62
CA GLU A 234 -14.15 15.40 -6.30
C GLU A 234 -14.67 14.31 -7.28
N ASN A 235 -14.16 14.30 -8.50
CA ASN A 235 -14.60 13.39 -9.56
C ASN A 235 -13.60 12.28 -9.90
N ASN A 236 -12.37 12.34 -9.37
CA ASN A 236 -11.32 11.37 -9.65
C ASN A 236 -10.54 11.00 -8.39
N THR A 237 -10.13 9.73 -8.32
CA THR A 237 -9.32 9.23 -7.21
C THR A 237 -7.86 9.58 -7.43
N VAL A 238 -7.29 10.42 -6.58
CA VAL A 238 -5.86 10.77 -6.59
C VAL A 238 -5.13 10.22 -5.36
N LEU A 239 -5.86 10.00 -4.28
CA LEU A 239 -5.39 9.45 -3.02
C LEU A 239 -5.94 8.04 -2.79
N THR A 240 -5.10 7.20 -2.18
CA THR A 240 -5.49 5.93 -1.59
C THR A 240 -4.99 5.89 -0.15
N SER A 241 -5.83 5.55 0.82
CA SER A 241 -5.51 5.69 2.25
C SER A 241 -5.77 4.38 3.00
N LEU A 242 -4.89 4.06 3.97
CA LEU A 242 -4.96 2.80 4.73
C LEU A 242 -5.91 2.94 5.91
N ILE A 243 -7.06 2.26 5.86
CA ILE A 243 -8.05 2.26 6.95
C ILE A 243 -7.99 0.91 7.65
N ASN A 244 -7.40 0.87 8.84
CA ASN A 244 -7.27 -0.37 9.58
C ASN A 244 -8.52 -0.67 10.42
N ALA A 245 -8.91 -1.95 10.43
CA ALA A 245 -9.70 -2.47 11.54
C ALA A 245 -8.74 -2.74 12.71
N ASN A 246 -9.16 -2.39 13.92
CA ASN A 246 -8.52 -2.81 15.15
C ASN A 246 -9.00 -4.24 15.47
N SER A 247 -8.45 -5.20 14.74
CA SER A 247 -8.86 -6.60 14.84
C SER A 247 -8.58 -7.14 16.25
N PRO A 248 -9.53 -7.89 16.86
CA PRO A 248 -10.74 -8.43 16.24
C PRO A 248 -11.96 -7.49 16.28
N MET A 249 -12.57 -7.29 15.11
CA MET A 249 -13.96 -6.83 14.96
C MET A 249 -14.28 -5.42 15.50
N VAL A 250 -13.33 -4.49 15.45
CA VAL A 250 -13.50 -3.08 15.86
C VAL A 250 -13.00 -2.11 14.78
N PHE A 251 -13.74 -1.04 14.55
CA PHE A 251 -13.26 0.19 13.91
C PHE A 251 -13.32 1.34 14.92
N ASP A 252 -12.15 1.95 15.20
CA ASP A 252 -12.04 3.07 16.14
C ASP A 252 -12.22 4.42 15.44
N GLU A 253 -12.62 5.44 16.20
CA GLU A 253 -12.94 6.81 15.76
C GLU A 253 -11.94 7.39 14.75
N THR A 254 -10.62 7.29 15.02
CA THR A 254 -9.58 7.84 14.13
C THR A 254 -9.67 7.26 12.72
N MET A 255 -9.86 5.95 12.60
CA MET A 255 -9.95 5.26 11.30
C MET A 255 -11.29 5.56 10.62
N LEU A 256 -12.39 5.61 11.39
CA LEU A 256 -13.71 5.95 10.86
C LEU A 256 -13.76 7.39 10.35
N GLY A 257 -13.23 8.35 11.09
CA GLY A 257 -13.19 9.74 10.68
C GLY A 257 -12.36 9.97 9.41
N ALA A 258 -11.17 9.36 9.31
CA ALA A 258 -10.38 9.41 8.08
C ALA A 258 -11.12 8.75 6.89
N LEU A 259 -11.76 7.59 7.11
CA LEU A 259 -12.57 6.91 6.09
C LEU A 259 -13.70 7.82 5.60
N LYS A 260 -14.45 8.46 6.50
CA LYS A 260 -15.54 9.38 6.16
C LYS A 260 -15.07 10.52 5.27
N VAL A 261 -13.94 11.14 5.60
CA VAL A 261 -13.35 12.22 4.78
C VAL A 261 -13.03 11.70 3.38
N TYR A 262 -12.27 10.62 3.26
CA TYR A 262 -11.86 10.11 1.94
C TYR A 262 -13.04 9.64 1.09
N ALA A 263 -14.01 8.94 1.69
CA ALA A 263 -15.19 8.47 0.97
C ALA A 263 -16.04 9.63 0.43
N ARG A 264 -16.25 10.69 1.22
CA ARG A 264 -16.99 11.90 0.77
C ARG A 264 -16.34 12.54 -0.46
N HIS A 265 -15.01 12.55 -0.53
CA HIS A 265 -14.23 13.19 -1.58
C HIS A 265 -13.79 12.24 -2.71
N ASN A 266 -14.45 11.08 -2.91
CA ASN A 266 -14.12 10.12 -3.99
C ASN A 266 -12.69 9.56 -3.94
N GLN A 267 -12.07 9.55 -2.76
CA GLN A 267 -10.73 9.03 -2.53
C GLN A 267 -10.79 7.59 -1.99
N ALA A 268 -9.79 6.78 -2.34
CA ALA A 268 -9.86 5.35 -2.10
C ALA A 268 -9.51 4.97 -0.65
N CYS A 269 -10.28 4.05 -0.08
CA CYS A 269 -9.98 3.46 1.23
C CYS A 269 -9.52 2.00 1.09
N ILE A 270 -8.34 1.65 1.61
CA ILE A 270 -7.89 0.26 1.76
C ILE A 270 -8.34 -0.24 3.13
N VAL A 271 -9.51 -0.88 3.20
CA VAL A 271 -10.05 -1.42 4.46
C VAL A 271 -9.28 -2.68 4.81
N THR A 272 -8.47 -2.62 5.87
CA THR A 272 -7.44 -3.62 6.16
C THR A 272 -7.55 -4.14 7.59
N PRO A 273 -8.08 -5.36 7.79
CA PRO A 273 -7.84 -6.14 9.00
C PRO A 273 -6.34 -6.23 9.29
N PHE A 274 -5.95 -5.94 10.53
CA PHE A 274 -4.58 -6.06 11.00
C PHE A 274 -4.46 -7.26 11.95
N ILE A 275 -4.03 -8.39 11.39
CA ILE A 275 -4.14 -9.69 12.05
C ILE A 275 -2.78 -10.36 12.23
N LEU A 276 -2.52 -10.76 13.47
CA LEU A 276 -1.58 -11.84 13.80
C LEU A 276 -2.42 -13.06 14.18
N ALA A 277 -2.42 -14.10 13.35
CA ALA A 277 -3.21 -15.31 13.58
C ALA A 277 -2.77 -15.99 14.88
N GLY A 278 -3.75 -16.27 15.75
CA GLY A 278 -3.53 -16.77 17.11
C GLY A 278 -3.50 -15.69 18.19
N ALA A 279 -3.54 -14.41 17.83
CA ALA A 279 -3.65 -13.29 18.76
C ALA A 279 -4.84 -12.38 18.45
N MET A 280 -4.91 -11.84 17.22
CA MET A 280 -5.99 -10.93 16.78
C MET A 280 -7.07 -11.63 15.96
N SER A 281 -6.86 -12.90 15.63
CA SER A 281 -7.82 -13.79 14.97
C SER A 281 -7.59 -15.23 15.42
N PRO A 282 -8.50 -16.17 15.09
CA PRO A 282 -8.27 -17.59 15.33
C PRO A 282 -6.94 -18.07 14.74
N VAL A 283 -6.29 -19.05 15.37
CA VAL A 283 -5.02 -19.62 14.89
C VAL A 283 -5.15 -20.35 13.55
N THR A 284 -6.37 -20.71 13.14
CA THR A 284 -6.64 -21.45 11.90
C THR A 284 -6.84 -20.53 10.71
N VAL A 285 -6.44 -21.00 9.52
CA VAL A 285 -6.59 -20.28 8.25
C VAL A 285 -8.06 -19.94 7.97
N ALA A 286 -8.97 -20.92 8.11
CA ALA A 286 -10.40 -20.72 7.84
C ALA A 286 -11.06 -19.74 8.83
N GLY A 287 -10.71 -19.81 10.13
CA GLY A 287 -11.21 -18.87 11.12
C GLY A 287 -10.72 -17.45 10.87
N THR A 288 -9.43 -17.30 10.52
CA THR A 288 -8.87 -16.01 10.12
C THR A 288 -9.53 -15.45 8.87
N LEU A 289 -9.73 -16.24 7.81
CA LEU A 289 -10.40 -15.80 6.58
C LEU A 289 -11.84 -15.35 6.83
N THR A 290 -12.56 -16.07 7.70
CA THR A 290 -13.93 -15.70 8.10
C THR A 290 -13.96 -14.33 8.78
N GLN A 291 -13.05 -14.09 9.73
CA GLN A 291 -12.96 -12.80 10.42
C GLN A 291 -12.50 -11.68 9.49
N VAL A 292 -11.49 -11.93 8.64
CA VAL A 292 -11.01 -10.97 7.63
C VAL A 292 -12.17 -10.52 6.75
N LEU A 293 -12.96 -11.47 6.24
CA LEU A 293 -14.08 -11.14 5.37
C LEU A 293 -15.16 -10.35 6.12
N ALA A 294 -15.44 -10.67 7.39
CA ALA A 294 -16.39 -9.92 8.21
C ALA A 294 -15.97 -8.46 8.39
N GLU A 295 -14.72 -8.23 8.81
CA GLU A 295 -14.18 -6.89 9.04
C GLU A 295 -14.12 -6.08 7.74
N VAL A 296 -13.69 -6.69 6.62
CA VAL A 296 -13.70 -6.02 5.31
C VAL A 296 -15.11 -5.71 4.85
N LEU A 297 -16.05 -6.66 4.95
CA LEU A 297 -17.43 -6.42 4.53
C LEU A 297 -18.01 -5.23 5.28
N ALA A 298 -17.87 -5.16 6.60
CA ALA A 298 -18.38 -4.05 7.40
C ALA A 298 -17.68 -2.72 7.07
N GLY A 299 -16.35 -2.66 7.09
CA GLY A 299 -15.64 -1.41 6.83
C GLY A 299 -15.78 -0.92 5.39
N ALA A 300 -15.79 -1.83 4.41
CA ALA A 300 -15.90 -1.45 3.01
C ALA A 300 -17.33 -1.02 2.65
N SER A 301 -18.35 -1.71 3.14
CA SER A 301 -19.74 -1.27 2.90
C SER A 301 -20.08 0.04 3.60
N PHE A 302 -19.42 0.35 4.73
CA PHE A 302 -19.53 1.66 5.38
C PHE A 302 -19.16 2.83 4.43
N THR A 303 -18.12 2.65 3.60
CA THR A 303 -17.75 3.67 2.58
C THR A 303 -18.89 3.97 1.61
N GLN A 304 -19.70 2.96 1.28
CA GLN A 304 -20.80 3.09 0.33
C GLN A 304 -22.06 3.71 0.96
N LEU A 305 -22.21 3.65 2.29
CA LEU A 305 -23.23 4.41 3.02
C LEU A 305 -22.93 5.92 2.99
N ILE A 306 -21.64 6.28 2.98
CA ILE A 306 -21.20 7.68 2.92
C ILE A 306 -21.33 8.23 1.50
N ARG A 307 -20.81 7.50 0.51
CA ARG A 307 -20.89 7.86 -0.90
C ARG A 307 -20.92 6.61 -1.77
N PRO A 308 -22.09 6.24 -2.34
CA PRO A 308 -22.18 5.16 -3.30
C PRO A 308 -21.21 5.39 -4.47
N GLY A 309 -20.40 4.38 -4.80
CA GLY A 309 -19.36 4.51 -5.83
C GLY A 309 -18.01 5.00 -5.32
N ALA A 310 -17.86 5.31 -4.02
CA ALA A 310 -16.55 5.59 -3.44
C ALA A 310 -15.61 4.39 -3.66
N PRO A 311 -14.38 4.60 -4.18
CA PRO A 311 -13.45 3.49 -4.40
C PRO A 311 -13.00 2.88 -3.07
N VAL A 312 -13.01 1.55 -3.00
CA VAL A 312 -12.63 0.82 -1.78
C VAL A 312 -11.94 -0.48 -2.16
N LEU A 313 -10.91 -0.85 -1.41
CA LEU A 313 -10.16 -2.08 -1.60
C LEU A 313 -10.37 -3.02 -0.42
N PHE A 314 -10.41 -4.32 -0.75
CA PHE A 314 -10.24 -5.40 0.20
C PHE A 314 -8.77 -5.46 0.61
N GLY A 315 -8.45 -5.00 1.82
CA GLY A 315 -7.14 -5.12 2.42
C GLY A 315 -7.02 -6.37 3.29
N THR A 316 -5.80 -6.89 3.43
CA THR A 316 -5.45 -7.87 4.46
C THR A 316 -4.00 -7.67 4.85
N PHE A 317 -3.76 -7.40 6.14
CA PHE A 317 -2.47 -7.67 6.75
C PHE A 317 -2.65 -8.89 7.63
N ALA A 318 -2.09 -10.02 7.21
CA ALA A 318 -2.10 -11.26 7.98
C ALA A 318 -0.67 -11.74 8.15
N SER A 319 -0.30 -12.02 9.39
CA SER A 319 0.92 -12.77 9.72
C SER A 319 0.59 -13.84 10.77
N SER A 320 1.59 -14.62 11.16
CA SER A 320 1.49 -15.60 12.24
C SER A 320 2.21 -15.09 13.49
N ILE A 321 2.12 -15.85 14.58
CA ILE A 321 2.92 -15.66 15.79
C ILE A 321 3.80 -16.88 16.04
N SER A 322 4.96 -16.68 16.66
CA SER A 322 5.71 -17.77 17.26
C SER A 322 5.01 -18.23 18.54
N MET A 323 4.59 -19.49 18.60
CA MET A 323 3.99 -20.07 19.81
C MET A 323 4.95 -20.11 21.01
N GLN A 324 6.27 -20.00 20.76
CA GLN A 324 7.27 -19.98 21.82
C GLN A 324 7.45 -18.59 22.43
N SER A 325 7.47 -17.53 21.61
CA SER A 325 7.82 -16.18 22.05
C SER A 325 6.67 -15.16 21.99
N GLY A 326 5.55 -15.51 21.35
CA GLY A 326 4.47 -14.58 21.05
C GLY A 326 4.82 -13.52 19.99
N ALA A 327 6.04 -13.55 19.44
CA ALA A 327 6.50 -12.54 18.49
C ALA A 327 5.86 -12.74 17.10
N PRO A 328 5.58 -11.65 16.35
CA PRO A 328 5.14 -11.74 14.96
C PRO A 328 6.14 -12.51 14.08
N THR A 329 5.62 -13.40 13.23
CA THR A 329 6.39 -14.18 12.27
C THR A 329 5.89 -13.97 10.85
N PHE A 330 6.81 -13.99 9.90
CA PHE A 330 6.55 -13.80 8.46
C PHE A 330 7.22 -14.91 7.65
N GLY A 331 6.76 -15.11 6.42
CA GLY A 331 7.29 -16.14 5.53
C GLY A 331 6.87 -17.57 5.89
N THR A 332 5.92 -17.75 6.81
CA THR A 332 5.36 -19.07 7.14
C THR A 332 4.21 -19.45 6.19
N PRO A 333 3.82 -20.74 6.14
CA PRO A 333 2.75 -21.20 5.23
C PRO A 333 1.37 -20.60 5.51
N GLU A 334 1.01 -20.39 6.77
CA GLU A 334 -0.35 -20.02 7.17
C GLU A 334 -0.77 -18.64 6.65
N PRO A 335 0.04 -17.56 6.81
CA PRO A 335 -0.29 -16.25 6.23
C PRO A 335 -0.34 -16.27 4.69
N SER A 336 0.42 -17.16 4.06
CA SER A 336 0.37 -17.35 2.60
C SER A 336 -0.98 -17.94 2.18
N LEU A 337 -1.45 -18.97 2.87
CA LEU A 337 -2.78 -19.58 2.62
C LEU A 337 -3.91 -18.58 2.88
N VAL A 338 -3.84 -17.80 3.97
CA VAL A 338 -4.80 -16.71 4.24
C VAL A 338 -4.77 -15.69 3.10
N SER A 339 -3.60 -15.29 2.62
CA SER A 339 -3.49 -14.30 1.54
C SER A 339 -4.07 -14.80 0.21
N TYR A 340 -3.83 -16.07 -0.15
CA TYR A 340 -4.41 -16.67 -1.35
C TYR A 340 -5.94 -16.79 -1.25
N GLY A 341 -6.46 -17.28 -0.12
CA GLY A 341 -7.90 -17.39 0.12
C GLY A 341 -8.59 -16.02 0.13
N ALA A 342 -8.01 -15.02 0.78
CA ALA A 342 -8.53 -13.65 0.80
C ALA A 342 -8.55 -13.03 -0.60
N ALA A 343 -7.55 -13.32 -1.44
CA ALA A 343 -7.54 -12.88 -2.83
C ALA A 343 -8.70 -13.48 -3.64
N GLN A 344 -9.04 -14.76 -3.41
CA GLN A 344 -10.19 -15.41 -4.04
C GLN A 344 -11.52 -14.75 -3.60
N LEU A 345 -11.67 -14.51 -2.30
CA LEU A 345 -12.85 -13.85 -1.72
C LEU A 345 -13.01 -12.41 -2.24
N ALA A 346 -11.93 -11.63 -2.32
CA ALA A 346 -11.95 -10.28 -2.87
C ALA A 346 -12.44 -10.24 -4.33
N ARG A 347 -12.01 -11.21 -5.15
CA ARG A 347 -12.49 -11.35 -6.54
C ARG A 347 -13.98 -11.66 -6.61
N ARG A 348 -14.50 -12.54 -5.75
CA ARG A 348 -15.94 -12.85 -5.66
C ARG A 348 -16.77 -11.66 -5.20
N LEU A 349 -16.23 -10.85 -4.28
CA LEU A 349 -16.86 -9.63 -3.80
C LEU A 349 -16.82 -8.49 -4.84
N GLY A 350 -15.97 -8.61 -5.86
CA GLY A 350 -15.81 -7.61 -6.91
C GLY A 350 -14.99 -6.39 -6.46
N LEU A 351 -14.12 -6.53 -5.47
CA LEU A 351 -13.26 -5.44 -4.98
C LEU A 351 -11.79 -5.64 -5.40
N PRO A 352 -11.04 -4.56 -5.68
CA PRO A 352 -9.59 -4.63 -5.76
C PRO A 352 -8.97 -5.13 -4.45
N PHE A 353 -7.83 -5.82 -4.53
CA PHE A 353 -7.25 -6.53 -3.39
C PHE A 353 -5.84 -6.04 -3.05
N ARG A 354 -5.56 -5.88 -1.74
CA ARG A 354 -4.26 -5.53 -1.18
C ARG A 354 -3.85 -6.52 -0.10
N THR A 355 -2.72 -7.20 -0.27
CA THR A 355 -2.05 -8.00 0.76
C THR A 355 -0.55 -8.12 0.48
N GLY A 356 0.18 -8.77 1.39
CA GLY A 356 1.54 -9.24 1.15
C GLY A 356 2.59 -8.13 1.04
N GLY A 357 3.56 -8.35 0.16
CA GLY A 357 4.78 -7.56 0.03
C GLY A 357 6.01 -8.36 0.44
N SER A 358 7.16 -7.69 0.53
CA SER A 358 8.43 -8.27 0.98
C SER A 358 8.52 -8.27 2.51
N LEU A 359 7.59 -8.96 3.17
CA LEU A 359 7.47 -8.97 4.63
C LEU A 359 8.43 -9.98 5.27
N CYS A 360 9.19 -9.56 6.28
CA CYS A 360 10.09 -10.42 7.04
C CYS A 360 10.21 -9.97 8.51
N ALA A 361 10.67 -10.88 9.36
CA ALA A 361 10.99 -10.59 10.78
C ALA A 361 12.50 -10.47 11.03
N SER A 362 13.34 -10.57 10.00
CA SER A 362 14.80 -10.48 10.19
C SER A 362 15.19 -9.08 10.64
N LYS A 363 16.26 -9.00 11.42
CA LYS A 363 16.80 -7.73 11.94
C LYS A 363 17.88 -7.16 11.01
N VAL A 364 18.28 -7.92 10.00
CA VAL A 364 19.30 -7.63 9.00
C VAL A 364 18.81 -8.09 7.62
N PRO A 365 19.38 -7.58 6.51
CA PRO A 365 19.04 -8.03 5.17
C PRO A 365 19.86 -9.29 4.79
N ASP A 366 19.65 -10.38 5.52
CA ASP A 366 20.32 -11.68 5.32
C ASP A 366 19.60 -12.62 4.34
#